data_AF-A0A2T7X034-F1
#
_entry.id   AF-A0A2T7X034-F1
#
_cell.length_a   1.000
_cell.length_b   1.000
_cell.length_c   1.000
_cell.angle_alpha   90.00
_cell.angle_beta   90.00
_cell.angle_gamma   90.00
#
_symmetry.space_group_name_H-M   'P 1'
#
loop_
_entity.id
_entity.type
_entity.pdbx_description
1 polymer ?
#
loop_
_entity_poly.entity_id
_entity_poly.type
_entity_poly.pdbx_seq_one_letter_code
_entity_poly.pdbx_strand_id
1 'polypeptide(L)'
;MRRAATTILTAALLLPALTGCAMNACPAIGYVSVLTVDAGAYGDDVWVQLCVPGGCSVGPDGQETPSTDPTVPFVGEEPGEFLFLAVPDAVTAHVFAADGTLLAENEHDITWTHSTAQCGGPSTTPPLVLEP
;
A
#
# COMPACT_ATOMS: atom_id res chain seq x y z
N MET A 1 -64.78 -48.42 -12.70
CA MET A 1 -63.83 -48.34 -11.56
C MET A 1 -62.50 -48.97 -11.96
N ARG A 2 -61.50 -48.15 -12.29
CA ARG A 2 -60.09 -48.54 -12.40
C ARG A 2 -59.27 -47.43 -11.73
N ARG A 3 -58.52 -47.79 -10.69
CA ARG A 3 -57.54 -46.94 -10.02
C ARG A 3 -56.21 -47.07 -10.78
N ALA A 4 -55.59 -45.96 -11.14
CA ALA A 4 -54.15 -45.85 -11.42
C ALA A 4 -53.84 -44.34 -11.43
N ALA A 5 -53.33 -43.81 -10.33
CA ALA A 5 -51.90 -43.70 -10.03
C ALA A 5 -51.37 -42.32 -10.45
N THR A 6 -51.37 -41.45 -9.44
CA THR A 6 -50.64 -40.21 -9.27
C THR A 6 -49.26 -40.22 -9.94
N THR A 7 -49.00 -39.22 -10.77
CA THR A 7 -47.63 -38.76 -11.07
C THR A 7 -47.59 -37.27 -10.80
N ILE A 8 -47.32 -36.92 -9.54
CA ILE A 8 -46.86 -35.58 -9.17
C ILE A 8 -45.49 -35.46 -9.83
N LEU A 9 -45.41 -34.68 -10.91
CA LEU A 9 -44.15 -34.29 -11.51
C LEU A 9 -43.48 -33.34 -10.51
N THR A 10 -42.72 -33.89 -9.57
CA THR A 10 -41.73 -33.16 -8.78
C THR A 10 -40.75 -32.54 -9.76
N ALA A 11 -40.96 -31.26 -10.09
CA ALA A 11 -39.95 -30.43 -10.70
C ALA A 11 -38.80 -30.35 -9.70
N ALA A 12 -37.83 -31.24 -9.88
CA ALA A 12 -36.64 -31.31 -9.08
C ALA A 12 -35.89 -29.98 -9.20
N LEU A 13 -35.94 -29.24 -8.11
CA LEU A 13 -35.08 -28.14 -7.71
C LEU A 13 -33.64 -28.38 -8.19
N LEU A 14 -33.27 -27.81 -9.34
CA LEU A 14 -31.91 -27.83 -9.90
C LEU A 14 -31.09 -26.60 -9.44
N LEU A 15 -31.12 -26.33 -8.14
CA LEU A 15 -30.32 -25.27 -7.51
C LEU A 15 -29.69 -25.88 -6.24
N PRO A 16 -28.50 -26.49 -6.36
CA PRO A 16 -27.33 -25.78 -5.87
C PRO A 16 -26.02 -26.19 -6.59
N ALA A 17 -25.53 -25.37 -7.52
CA ALA A 17 -24.16 -25.51 -8.02
C ALA A 17 -23.50 -24.16 -8.32
N LEU A 18 -23.89 -23.10 -7.60
CA LEU A 18 -23.11 -21.86 -7.53
C LEU A 18 -22.14 -21.93 -6.34
N THR A 19 -21.40 -23.04 -6.19
CA THR A 19 -20.19 -23.06 -5.34
C THR A 19 -18.99 -22.60 -6.17
N GLY A 20 -19.14 -21.45 -6.83
CA GLY A 20 -18.09 -20.80 -7.63
C GLY A 20 -17.16 -19.91 -6.80
N CYS A 21 -17.42 -19.76 -5.50
CA CYS A 21 -16.46 -19.16 -4.58
C CYS A 21 -15.41 -20.22 -4.23
N ALA A 22 -14.37 -20.32 -5.04
CA ALA A 22 -13.18 -21.06 -4.68
C ALA A 22 -12.69 -20.52 -3.32
N MET A 23 -12.80 -21.31 -2.25
CA MET A 23 -12.46 -20.89 -0.88
C MET A 23 -10.96 -20.58 -0.67
N ASN A 24 -10.16 -20.68 -1.74
CA ASN A 24 -8.72 -20.44 -1.79
C ASN A 24 -8.32 -19.40 -2.86
N ALA A 25 -9.28 -18.70 -3.48
CA ALA A 25 -8.95 -17.63 -4.41
C ALA A 25 -8.76 -16.33 -3.63
N CYS A 26 -7.57 -15.75 -3.72
CA CYS A 26 -7.32 -14.44 -3.16
C CYS A 26 -8.05 -13.39 -3.99
N PRO A 27 -8.91 -12.55 -3.38
CA PRO A 27 -9.54 -11.46 -4.11
C PRO A 27 -8.45 -10.52 -4.62
N ALA A 28 -8.73 -9.81 -5.73
CA ALA A 28 -7.86 -8.76 -6.23
C ALA A 28 -7.92 -7.51 -5.33
N ILE A 29 -7.55 -7.66 -4.05
CA ILE A 29 -7.38 -6.58 -3.09
C ILE A 29 -5.92 -6.16 -3.17
N GLY A 30 -5.68 -4.89 -3.50
CA GLY A 30 -4.37 -4.28 -3.34
C GLY A 30 -4.12 -3.92 -1.87
N TYR A 31 -2.87 -3.98 -1.45
CA TYR A 31 -2.46 -3.52 -0.12
C TYR A 31 -1.55 -2.30 -0.27
N VAL A 32 -1.58 -1.41 0.72
CA VAL A 32 -0.63 -0.30 0.84
C VAL A 32 0.27 -0.59 2.02
N SER A 33 1.58 -0.46 1.82
CA SER A 33 2.58 -0.55 2.88
C SER A 33 2.89 0.86 3.38
N VAL A 34 3.11 1.02 4.67
CA VAL A 34 3.37 2.33 5.29
C VAL A 34 4.81 2.37 5.77
N LEU A 35 5.53 3.43 5.42
CA LEU A 35 6.79 3.84 6.03
C LEU A 35 6.55 5.12 6.80
N THR A 36 6.82 5.09 8.11
CA THR A 36 6.83 6.30 8.93
C THR A 36 8.25 6.86 8.98
N VAL A 37 8.39 8.16 8.77
CA VAL A 37 9.65 8.88 8.83
C VAL A 37 9.64 9.84 10.01
N ASP A 38 10.65 9.72 10.88
CA ASP A 38 10.90 10.65 11.97
C ASP A 38 12.03 11.62 11.56
N ALA A 39 11.66 12.88 11.34
CA ALA A 39 12.59 13.96 11.02
C ALA A 39 12.83 14.92 12.21
N GLY A 40 12.51 14.51 13.44
CA GLY A 40 12.56 15.37 14.62
C GLY A 40 13.93 15.99 14.90
N ALA A 41 15.02 15.37 14.41
CA ALA A 41 16.36 15.94 14.49
C ALA A 41 16.54 17.25 13.71
N TYR A 42 15.69 17.53 12.73
CA TYR A 42 15.71 18.75 11.92
C TYR A 42 14.74 19.83 12.41
N GLY A 43 13.95 19.55 13.45
CA GLY A 43 12.94 20.44 14.03
C GLY A 43 11.52 20.16 13.54
N ASP A 44 10.54 20.86 14.13
CA ASP A 44 9.11 20.60 13.90
C ASP A 44 8.55 21.19 12.59
N ASP A 45 9.30 22.07 11.93
CA ASP A 45 8.85 22.84 10.76
C ASP A 45 9.70 22.52 9.51
N VAL A 46 9.73 21.23 9.16
CA VAL A 46 10.43 20.71 7.98
C VAL A 46 9.48 19.92 7.09
N TRP A 47 9.76 19.94 5.79
CA TRP A 47 9.09 19.11 4.81
C TRP A 47 9.97 17.93 4.44
N VAL A 48 9.44 16.71 4.55
CA VAL A 48 10.15 15.51 4.10
C VAL A 48 9.56 15.06 2.77
N GLN A 49 10.43 14.83 1.80
CA GLN A 49 10.09 14.20 0.54
C GLN A 49 10.89 12.90 0.41
N LEU A 50 10.19 11.79 0.18
CA LEU A 50 10.84 10.54 -0.20
C LEU A 50 10.86 10.37 -1.71
N CYS A 51 12.02 9.96 -2.21
CA CYS A 51 12.29 9.67 -3.60
C CYS A 51 12.76 8.22 -3.76
N VAL A 52 12.39 7.64 -4.90
CA VAL A 52 12.89 6.37 -5.44
C VAL A 52 13.37 6.63 -6.87
N PRO A 53 14.06 5.68 -7.53
CA PRO A 53 14.49 5.88 -8.91
C PRO A 53 13.36 6.26 -9.89
N GLY A 54 12.13 5.81 -9.61
CA GLY A 54 10.94 6.10 -10.41
C GLY A 54 10.28 7.46 -10.16
N GLY A 55 10.72 8.24 -9.16
CA GLY A 55 10.16 9.56 -8.83
C GLY A 55 10.07 9.84 -7.33
N CYS A 56 9.50 10.99 -7.00
CA CYS A 56 9.34 11.44 -5.62
C CYS A 56 7.87 11.64 -5.23
N SER A 57 7.61 11.48 -3.94
CA SER A 57 6.43 12.04 -3.26
C SER A 57 6.33 13.56 -3.46
N VAL A 58 5.19 14.14 -3.06
CA VAL A 58 4.95 15.59 -3.20
C VAL A 58 6.03 16.42 -2.48
N GLY A 59 6.59 17.38 -3.20
CA GLY A 59 7.59 18.31 -2.67
C GLY A 59 6.97 19.51 -1.93
N PRO A 60 7.80 20.39 -1.34
CA PRO A 60 7.32 21.59 -0.64
C PRO A 60 6.58 22.58 -1.56
N ASP A 61 6.73 22.46 -2.88
CA ASP A 61 6.01 23.21 -3.90
C ASP A 61 4.63 22.62 -4.26
N GLY A 62 4.25 21.51 -3.62
CA GLY A 62 2.99 20.81 -3.84
C GLY A 62 2.93 20.07 -5.18
N GLN A 63 4.05 19.90 -5.90
CA GLN A 63 4.07 19.17 -7.16
C GLN A 63 4.28 17.68 -6.93
N GLU A 64 3.43 16.87 -7.55
CA GLU A 64 3.60 15.42 -7.61
C GLU A 64 4.52 15.06 -8.78
N THR A 65 5.34 14.02 -8.62
CA THR A 65 6.08 13.45 -9.75
C THR A 65 5.13 12.55 -10.55
N PRO A 66 4.82 12.83 -11.83
CA PRO A 66 4.02 11.91 -12.63
C PRO A 66 4.80 10.61 -12.82
N SER A 67 4.31 9.52 -12.25
CA SER A 67 4.96 8.22 -12.36
C SER A 67 3.96 7.08 -12.49
N THR A 68 4.31 6.07 -13.26
CA THR A 68 3.62 4.77 -13.30
C THR A 68 4.36 3.70 -12.51
N ASP A 69 5.44 4.08 -11.84
CA ASP A 69 6.22 3.17 -10.98
C ASP A 69 5.47 3.00 -9.63
N PRO A 70 5.03 1.78 -9.27
CA PRO A 70 4.28 1.54 -8.05
C PRO A 70 5.12 1.73 -6.77
N THR A 71 6.43 1.95 -6.89
CA THR A 71 7.32 2.23 -5.76
C THR A 71 7.39 3.72 -5.40
N VAL A 72 6.85 4.62 -6.22
CA VAL A 72 6.79 6.05 -5.87
C VAL A 72 5.79 6.24 -4.72
N PRO A 73 6.21 6.84 -3.59
CA PRO A 73 5.34 6.96 -2.44
C PRO A 73 4.33 8.10 -2.57
N PHE A 74 3.16 7.88 -1.97
CA PHE A 74 2.18 8.93 -1.68
C PHE A 74 2.36 9.40 -0.23
N VAL A 75 2.07 10.67 0.07
CA VAL A 75 2.04 11.14 1.46
C VAL A 75 0.78 10.59 2.15
N GLY A 76 0.96 10.08 3.37
CA GLY A 76 -0.11 9.56 4.22
C GLY A 76 -0.93 10.66 4.89
N GLU A 77 -1.84 10.23 5.77
CA GLU A 77 -2.70 11.17 6.51
C GLU A 77 -1.97 11.80 7.70
N GLU A 78 -1.07 11.04 8.34
CA GLU A 78 -0.25 11.54 9.43
C GLU A 78 1.08 12.12 8.93
N PRO A 79 1.62 13.17 9.59
CA PRO A 79 2.93 13.71 9.25
C PRO A 79 4.01 12.63 9.27
N GLY A 80 4.81 12.58 8.20
CA GLY A 80 5.89 11.60 8.06
C GLY A 80 5.45 10.22 7.57
N GLU A 81 4.15 9.97 7.33
CA GLU A 81 3.72 8.72 6.71
C GLU A 81 3.86 8.76 5.18
N PHE A 82 4.37 7.67 4.62
CA PHE A 82 4.47 7.45 3.20
C PHE A 82 3.88 6.09 2.82
N LEU A 83 3.00 6.09 1.82
CA LEU A 83 2.25 4.93 1.36
C LEU A 83 2.85 4.38 0.06
N PHE A 84 3.10 3.08 0.04
CA PHE A 84 3.69 2.34 -1.08
C PHE A 84 2.76 1.25 -1.60
N LEU A 85 2.55 1.22 -2.92
CA LEU A 85 1.83 0.12 -3.59
C LEU A 85 2.77 -1.07 -3.86
N ALA A 86 4.04 -0.78 -4.12
CA ALA A 86 5.14 -1.72 -4.11
C ALA A 86 6.27 -1.14 -3.25
N VAL A 87 6.90 -1.95 -2.42
CA VAL A 87 7.91 -1.47 -1.47
C VAL A 87 9.29 -1.46 -2.12
N PRO A 88 10.06 -0.35 -2.03
CA PRO A 88 11.41 -0.27 -2.53
C PRO A 88 12.42 -0.83 -1.52
N ASP A 89 13.59 -1.25 -1.99
CA ASP A 89 14.70 -1.67 -1.14
C ASP A 89 15.45 -0.47 -0.52
N ALA A 90 15.37 0.71 -1.16
CA ALA A 90 15.98 1.94 -0.68
C ALA A 90 15.13 3.16 -1.06
N VAL A 91 15.25 4.23 -0.27
CA VAL A 91 14.65 5.54 -0.54
C VAL A 91 15.69 6.64 -0.32
N THR A 92 15.61 7.70 -1.10
CA THR A 92 16.32 8.95 -0.82
C THR A 92 15.38 9.88 -0.07
N ALA A 93 15.76 10.30 1.13
CA ALA A 93 15.04 11.28 1.92
C ALA A 93 15.62 12.67 1.66
N HIS A 94 14.79 13.59 1.18
CA HIS A 94 15.07 15.01 1.14
C HIS A 94 14.36 15.69 2.31
N VAL A 95 15.11 16.50 3.06
CA VAL A 95 14.56 17.33 4.14
C VAL A 95 14.67 18.79 3.72
N PHE A 96 13.55 19.49 3.68
CA PHE A 96 13.48 20.90 3.34
C PHE A 96 13.06 21.73 4.55
N ALA A 97 13.60 22.93 4.66
CA ALA A 97 13.07 23.96 5.54
C ALA A 97 11.72 24.49 5.03
N ALA A 98 10.99 25.20 5.89
CA ALA A 98 9.69 25.80 5.55
C ALA A 98 9.72 26.78 4.36
N ASP A 99 10.89 27.36 4.04
CA ASP A 99 11.07 28.23 2.86
C ASP A 99 11.41 27.45 1.57
N GLY A 100 11.45 26.11 1.63
CA GLY A 100 11.80 25.22 0.53
C GLY A 100 13.31 24.99 0.36
N THR A 101 14.16 25.50 1.27
CA THR A 101 15.61 25.23 1.22
C THR A 101 15.90 23.78 1.55
N LEU A 102 16.64 23.06 0.71
CA LEU A 102 17.12 21.70 1.00
C LEU A 102 18.16 21.74 2.13
N LEU A 103 17.85 21.04 3.22
CA LEU A 103 18.70 20.92 4.41
C LEU A 103 19.57 19.66 4.35
N ALA A 104 18.99 18.54 3.90
CA ALA A 104 19.68 17.25 3.80
C ALA A 104 19.10 16.38 2.68
N GLU A 105 19.96 15.53 2.12
CA GLU A 105 19.63 14.49 1.14
C GLU A 105 20.44 13.25 1.48
N ASN A 106 19.77 12.17 1.86
CA ASN A 106 20.42 10.93 2.26
C ASN A 106 19.66 9.72 1.72
N GLU A 107 20.40 8.71 1.24
CA GLU A 107 19.84 7.42 0.84
C GLU A 107 19.79 6.47 2.04
N HIS A 108 18.69 5.73 2.15
CA HIS A 108 18.43 4.80 3.24
C HIS A 108 17.93 3.46 2.70
N ASP A 109 18.60 2.38 3.09
CA ASP A 109 18.09 1.03 2.88
C ASP A 109 16.86 0.77 3.76
N ILE A 110 15.80 0.21 3.18
CA ILE A 110 14.56 -0.12 3.87
C ILE A 110 14.40 -1.64 3.97
N THR A 111 14.37 -2.13 5.21
CA THR A 111 14.18 -3.56 5.47
C THR A 111 12.71 -3.84 5.76
N TRP A 112 12.00 -4.32 4.74
CA TRP A 112 10.60 -4.69 4.85
C TRP A 112 10.40 -6.08 5.45
N THR A 113 9.43 -6.18 6.35
CA THR A 113 8.83 -7.46 6.78
C THR A 113 7.58 -7.70 5.96
N HIS A 114 7.63 -8.70 5.06
CA HIS A 114 6.49 -9.05 4.22
C HIS A 114 5.45 -9.90 4.98
N SER A 115 4.17 -9.68 4.65
CA SER A 115 3.08 -10.49 5.18
C SER A 115 3.22 -11.97 4.75
N THR A 116 2.96 -12.87 5.69
CA THR A 116 2.93 -14.33 5.48
C THR A 116 1.53 -14.88 5.25
N ALA A 117 0.51 -14.01 5.19
CA ALA A 117 -0.85 -14.43 4.92
C ALA A 117 -0.96 -15.07 3.52
N GLN A 118 -1.85 -16.05 3.38
CA GLN A 118 -2.04 -16.80 2.12
C GLN A 118 -2.32 -15.89 0.92
N CYS A 119 -2.96 -14.75 1.14
CA CYS A 119 -3.31 -13.77 0.13
C CYS A 119 -2.43 -12.53 0.13
N GLY A 120 -1.23 -12.64 0.70
CA GLY A 120 -0.35 -11.51 0.93
C GLY A 120 -0.93 -10.52 1.92
N GLY A 121 -0.34 -9.34 1.97
CA GLY A 121 -0.75 -8.26 2.85
C GLY A 121 0.23 -7.10 2.73
N PRO A 122 -0.03 -6.01 3.46
CA PRO A 122 0.92 -4.91 3.54
C PRO A 122 2.24 -5.42 4.11
N SER A 123 3.34 -4.83 3.63
CA SER A 123 4.63 -4.99 4.28
C SER A 123 4.77 -3.94 5.36
N THR A 124 5.52 -4.24 6.40
CA THR A 124 5.79 -3.31 7.51
C THR A 124 7.29 -3.15 7.70
N THR A 125 7.70 -1.99 8.19
CA THR A 125 9.10 -1.68 8.50
C THR A 125 9.13 -0.83 9.77
N PRO A 126 10.22 -0.87 10.57
CA PRO A 126 10.42 0.13 11.61
C PRO A 126 10.42 1.56 11.04
N PRO A 127 10.13 2.58 11.87
CA PRO A 127 10.26 3.97 11.44
C PRO A 127 11.67 4.29 10.95
N LEU A 128 11.76 5.05 9.86
CA LEU A 128 13.01 5.61 9.39
C LEU A 128 13.31 6.88 10.18
N VAL A 129 14.35 6.88 10.99
CA VAL A 129 14.81 8.06 11.73
C VAL A 129 15.88 8.77 10.90
N LEU A 130 15.66 10.05 10.60
CA LEU A 130 16.62 10.87 9.86
C LEU A 130 17.59 11.57 10.82
N GLU A 131 18.87 11.59 10.45
CA GLU A 131 19.96 12.21 11.21
C GLU A 131 20.69 13.24 10.34
N PRO A 132 21.10 14.40 10.90
CA PRO A 132 21.81 15.48 10.19
C PRO A 132 23.17 15.10 9.60
#